data_AF-A0A1W9GQT6-F1
#
_entry.id   AF-A0A1W9GQT6-F1
#
_cell.length_a   1.000
_cell.length_b   1.000
_cell.length_c   1.000
_cell.angle_alpha   90.00
_cell.angle_beta   90.00
_cell.angle_gamma   90.00
#
_symmetry.space_group_name_H-M   'P 1'
#
loop_
_entity.id
_entity.type
_entity.pdbx_description
1 polymer ?
#
loop_
_entity_poly.entity_id
_entity_poly.type
_entity_poly.pdbx_seq_one_letter_code
_entity_poly.pdbx_strand_id
1 'polypeptide(L)'
;MSVETEDAFQKELVELFVQEAQEWLQQIHVALDELQQSPPLERHRALAQTIKVGITNLGGSAATLNLSDVERASFSTLPFVEAVQNPSTQISVDDFIALCKHLGHIHGALTRSTGVSFEEKHVPAFAQDSSTKIPTKDFLILLRDLHTQRQTANRFQRNLIQTMVAQAEGLLDRKVEQCDVASIHEFLDRSAEGDQGFLNVVRQAVPQLRTILQTLKNDRVVQNSPSLDLQNPIEHVAQLWSAAQQVNASNAMVFFMGLHSFLVIVTQHHAMVNATHFDAIQSRLGQNMEEIEEWAESGRMERVAIQNVLPH
;
A
#
# COMPACT_ATOMS: atom_id res chain seq x y z
N MET A 1 -32.06 -21.20 27.17
CA MET A 1 -31.20 -20.00 27.34
C MET A 1 -29.74 -20.29 26.96
N SER A 2 -29.44 -21.26 26.08
CA SER A 2 -28.05 -21.77 25.91
C SER A 2 -27.56 -21.82 24.46
N VAL A 3 -28.42 -21.57 23.47
CA VAL A 3 -28.05 -21.61 22.04
C VAL A 3 -27.62 -20.23 21.55
N GLU A 4 -28.32 -19.17 21.96
CA GLU A 4 -28.00 -17.78 21.58
C GLU A 4 -26.65 -17.28 22.13
N THR A 5 -26.21 -17.81 23.28
CA THR A 5 -24.91 -17.47 23.87
C THR A 5 -23.72 -18.19 23.21
N GLU A 6 -23.94 -19.41 22.72
CA GLU A 6 -22.90 -20.16 22.00
C GLU A 6 -22.71 -19.55 20.60
N ASP A 7 -23.80 -19.21 19.91
CA ASP A 7 -23.74 -18.55 18.60
C ASP A 7 -23.08 -17.16 18.68
N ALA A 8 -23.29 -16.40 19.76
CA ALA A 8 -22.64 -15.12 19.98
C ALA A 8 -21.13 -15.26 20.22
N PHE A 9 -20.71 -16.26 21.00
CA PHE A 9 -19.30 -16.55 21.27
C PHE A 9 -18.57 -17.05 20.02
N GLN A 10 -19.20 -17.95 19.25
CA GLN A 10 -18.66 -18.42 17.97
C GLN A 10 -18.51 -17.28 16.96
N LYS A 11 -19.46 -16.35 16.93
CA LYS A 11 -19.38 -15.16 16.07
C LYS A 11 -18.22 -14.24 16.46
N GLU A 12 -18.01 -14.01 17.74
CA GLU A 12 -16.88 -13.21 18.24
C GLU A 12 -15.53 -13.85 17.93
N LEU A 13 -15.42 -15.18 18.05
CA LEU A 13 -14.22 -15.93 17.66
C LEU A 13 -13.93 -15.83 16.15
N VAL A 14 -14.97 -15.88 15.32
CA VAL A 14 -14.83 -15.71 13.87
C VAL A 14 -14.42 -14.27 13.54
N GLU A 15 -14.95 -13.26 14.22
CA GLU A 15 -14.56 -11.85 14.03
C GLU A 15 -13.09 -11.61 14.42
N LEU A 16 -12.64 -12.17 15.54
CA LEU A 16 -11.23 -12.11 15.95
C LEU A 16 -10.32 -12.81 14.93
N PHE A 17 -10.72 -14.00 14.47
CA PHE A 17 -9.99 -14.73 13.45
C PHE A 17 -9.92 -13.99 12.12
N VAL A 18 -10.99 -13.29 11.71
CA VAL A 18 -10.98 -12.45 10.50
C VAL A 18 -9.93 -11.36 10.62
N GLN A 19 -9.83 -10.70 11.77
CA GLN A 19 -8.83 -9.66 12.00
C GLN A 19 -7.40 -10.21 11.98
N GLU A 20 -7.16 -11.32 12.68
CA GLU A 20 -5.84 -11.98 12.68
C GLU A 20 -5.47 -12.51 11.29
N ALA A 21 -6.44 -13.06 10.55
CA ALA A 21 -6.24 -13.53 9.19
C ALA A 21 -5.89 -12.39 8.24
N GLN A 22 -6.48 -11.20 8.40
CA GLN A 22 -6.09 -10.01 7.64
C GLN A 22 -4.63 -9.61 7.91
N GLU A 23 -4.20 -9.62 9.17
CA GLU A 23 -2.82 -9.29 9.53
C GLU A 23 -1.82 -10.31 8.96
N TRP A 24 -2.12 -11.61 9.05
CA TRP A 24 -1.26 -12.64 8.44
C TRP A 24 -1.24 -12.54 6.92
N LEU A 25 -2.38 -12.31 6.27
CA LEU A 25 -2.43 -12.11 4.83
C LEU A 25 -1.62 -10.88 4.42
N GLN A 26 -1.70 -9.77 5.14
CA GLN A 26 -0.89 -8.58 4.85
C GLN A 26 0.61 -8.87 4.98
N GLN A 27 1.02 -9.54 6.05
CA GLN A 27 2.42 -9.93 6.26
C GLN A 27 2.92 -10.87 5.15
N ILE A 28 2.08 -11.80 4.70
CA ILE A 28 2.37 -12.69 3.58
C ILE A 28 2.53 -11.89 2.29
N HIS A 29 1.62 -10.97 1.96
CA HIS A 29 1.72 -10.14 0.76
C HIS A 29 3.01 -9.30 0.74
N VAL A 30 3.31 -8.60 1.83
CA VAL A 30 4.55 -7.81 1.97
C VAL A 30 5.78 -8.70 1.79
N ALA A 31 5.76 -9.90 2.38
CA ALA A 31 6.87 -10.84 2.24
C ALA A 31 7.01 -11.40 0.81
N LEU A 32 5.91 -11.61 0.09
CA LEU A 32 5.92 -12.02 -1.31
C LEU A 32 6.46 -10.91 -2.21
N ASP A 33 6.00 -9.68 -2.03
CA ASP A 33 6.47 -8.53 -2.82
C ASP A 33 7.97 -8.32 -2.64
N GLU A 34 8.46 -8.44 -1.40
CA GLU A 34 9.89 -8.32 -1.14
C GLU A 34 10.68 -9.50 -1.72
N LEU A 35 10.14 -10.73 -1.71
CA LEU A 35 10.75 -11.88 -2.38
C LEU A 35 10.85 -11.69 -3.91
N GLN A 36 9.85 -11.07 -4.55
CA GLN A 36 9.89 -10.76 -5.98
C GLN A 36 11.02 -9.78 -6.34
N GLN A 37 11.45 -8.96 -5.39
CA GLN A 37 12.54 -8.00 -5.57
C GLN A 37 13.94 -8.64 -5.46
N SER A 38 14.02 -9.98 -5.32
CA SER A 38 15.28 -10.74 -5.23
C SER A 38 16.19 -10.25 -4.10
N PRO A 39 15.73 -10.34 -2.84
CA PRO A 39 16.48 -9.81 -1.69
C PRO A 39 17.70 -10.71 -1.38
N PRO A 40 18.66 -10.22 -0.58
CA PRO A 40 19.83 -11.00 -0.18
C PRO A 40 19.44 -12.33 0.49
N LEU A 41 20.29 -13.35 0.36
CA LEU A 41 20.04 -14.74 0.76
C LEU A 41 19.46 -14.92 2.19
N GLU A 42 19.98 -14.18 3.16
CA GLU A 42 19.49 -14.20 4.56
C GLU A 42 18.08 -13.60 4.69
N ARG A 43 17.82 -12.50 3.96
CA ARG A 43 16.51 -11.86 3.93
C ARG A 43 15.49 -12.72 3.19
N HIS A 44 15.89 -13.35 2.08
CA HIS A 44 15.07 -14.32 1.34
C HIS A 44 14.55 -15.44 2.25
N ARG A 45 15.44 -16.08 3.01
CA ARG A 45 15.06 -17.14 3.95
C ARG A 45 14.11 -16.64 5.03
N ALA A 46 14.36 -15.43 5.56
CA ALA A 46 13.50 -14.83 6.56
C ALA A 46 12.09 -14.58 6.01
N LEU A 47 11.96 -14.06 4.79
CA LEU A 47 10.67 -13.80 4.15
C LEU A 47 9.90 -15.08 3.83
N ALA A 48 10.57 -16.10 3.29
CA ALA A 48 9.97 -17.41 3.05
C ALA A 48 9.49 -18.05 4.38
N GLN A 49 10.24 -17.86 5.46
CA GLN A 49 9.84 -18.30 6.79
C GLN A 49 8.63 -17.52 7.32
N THR A 50 8.57 -16.20 7.12
CA THR A 50 7.40 -15.38 7.46
C THR A 50 6.15 -15.88 6.75
N ILE A 51 6.23 -16.18 5.46
CA ILE A 51 5.11 -16.74 4.68
C ILE A 51 4.70 -18.10 5.24
N LYS A 52 5.66 -18.98 5.53
CA LYS A 52 5.41 -20.32 6.09
C LYS A 52 4.69 -20.25 7.44
N VAL A 53 5.13 -19.35 8.32
CA VAL A 53 4.53 -19.14 9.65
C VAL A 53 3.12 -18.57 9.51
N GLY A 54 2.92 -17.56 8.67
CA GLY A 54 1.59 -16.98 8.43
C GLY A 54 0.58 -18.02 7.93
N ILE A 55 0.95 -18.85 6.95
CA ILE A 55 0.09 -19.92 6.42
C ILE A 55 -0.19 -21.01 7.47
N THR A 56 0.83 -21.41 8.24
CA THR A 56 0.66 -22.41 9.31
C THR A 56 -0.29 -21.91 10.40
N ASN A 57 -0.14 -20.65 10.82
CA ASN A 57 -1.01 -20.04 11.83
C ASN A 57 -2.45 -19.92 11.30
N LEU A 58 -2.61 -19.47 10.05
CA LEU A 58 -3.92 -19.33 9.43
C LEU A 58 -4.64 -20.68 9.31
N GLY A 59 -3.94 -21.73 8.89
CA GLY A 59 -4.47 -23.10 8.85
C GLY A 59 -4.79 -23.66 10.24
N GLY A 60 -3.93 -23.41 11.22
CA GLY A 60 -4.13 -23.84 12.62
C GLY A 60 -5.34 -23.18 13.27
N SER A 61 -5.47 -21.85 13.15
CA SER A 61 -6.62 -21.10 13.67
C SER A 61 -7.92 -21.42 12.90
N ALA A 62 -7.83 -21.72 11.61
CA ALA A 62 -9.00 -22.22 10.87
C ALA A 62 -9.48 -23.59 11.39
N ALA A 63 -8.56 -24.47 11.78
CA ALA A 63 -8.91 -25.78 12.32
C ALA A 63 -9.62 -25.70 13.69
N THR A 64 -9.21 -24.76 14.55
CA THR A 64 -9.88 -24.55 15.85
C THR A 64 -11.31 -24.02 15.71
N LEU A 65 -11.60 -23.31 14.63
CA LEU A 65 -12.92 -22.77 14.28
C LEU A 65 -13.72 -23.69 13.33
N ASN A 66 -13.25 -24.91 13.07
CA ASN A 66 -13.87 -25.85 12.13
C ASN A 66 -14.06 -25.30 10.70
N LEU A 67 -13.21 -24.37 10.26
CA LEU A 67 -13.21 -23.83 8.89
C LEU A 67 -12.39 -24.72 7.97
N SER A 68 -12.88 -25.94 7.73
CA SER A 68 -12.11 -27.01 7.06
C SER A 68 -11.64 -26.67 5.63
N ASP A 69 -12.33 -25.76 4.93
CA ASP A 69 -11.90 -25.32 3.60
C ASP A 69 -10.72 -24.35 3.66
N VAL A 70 -10.67 -23.48 4.68
CA VAL A 70 -9.55 -22.56 4.93
C VAL A 70 -8.34 -23.33 5.44
N GLU A 71 -8.56 -24.28 6.35
CA GLU A 71 -7.52 -25.19 6.86
C GLU A 71 -6.85 -25.95 5.70
N ARG A 72 -7.66 -26.58 4.84
CA ARG A 72 -7.17 -27.35 3.69
C ARG A 72 -6.42 -26.47 2.69
N ALA A 73 -6.96 -25.29 2.37
CA ALA A 73 -6.31 -24.35 1.46
C ALA A 73 -4.94 -23.91 2.01
N SER A 74 -4.88 -23.61 3.31
CA SER A 74 -3.66 -23.18 4.00
C SER A 74 -2.58 -24.26 3.95
N PHE A 75 -2.86 -25.47 4.45
CA PHE A 75 -1.86 -26.52 4.48
C PHE A 75 -1.45 -27.03 3.09
N SER A 76 -2.34 -26.94 2.09
CA SER A 76 -1.98 -27.27 0.70
C SER A 76 -1.00 -26.27 0.07
N THR A 77 -0.83 -25.09 0.67
CA THR A 77 0.09 -24.05 0.18
C THR A 77 1.53 -24.27 0.66
N LEU A 78 1.74 -24.98 1.78
CA LEU A 78 3.06 -25.17 2.40
C LEU A 78 4.13 -25.77 1.46
N PRO A 79 3.84 -26.78 0.62
CA PRO A 79 4.84 -27.33 -0.31
C PRO A 79 5.36 -26.29 -1.32
N PHE A 80 4.52 -25.33 -1.71
CA PHE A 80 4.91 -24.25 -2.62
C PHE A 80 5.78 -23.19 -1.93
N VAL A 81 5.56 -22.97 -0.63
CA VAL A 81 6.44 -22.13 0.20
C VAL A 81 7.82 -22.78 0.34
N GLU A 82 7.87 -24.09 0.54
CA GLU A 82 9.14 -24.85 0.63
C GLU A 82 9.92 -24.83 -0.69
N ALA A 83 9.22 -24.85 -1.83
CA ALA A 83 9.84 -24.70 -3.15
C ALA A 83 10.51 -23.33 -3.33
N VAL A 84 9.92 -22.25 -2.78
CA VAL A 84 10.51 -20.90 -2.83
C VAL A 84 11.48 -20.59 -1.69
N GLN A 85 11.56 -21.46 -0.66
CA GLN A 85 12.41 -21.26 0.52
C GLN A 85 13.90 -21.50 0.23
N ASN A 86 14.24 -22.26 -0.81
CA ASN A 86 15.62 -22.55 -1.20
C ASN A 86 16.15 -21.49 -2.18
N PRO A 87 17.06 -20.58 -1.75
CA PRO A 87 17.62 -19.56 -2.63
C PRO A 87 18.65 -20.09 -3.64
N SER A 88 19.08 -21.36 -3.49
CA SER A 88 20.07 -22.03 -4.36
C SER A 88 19.44 -22.70 -5.58
N THR A 89 18.14 -22.98 -5.53
CA THR A 89 17.33 -23.38 -6.68
C THR A 89 16.83 -22.09 -7.32
N GLN A 90 17.13 -21.87 -8.60
CA GLN A 90 16.49 -20.79 -9.35
C GLN A 90 14.98 -20.99 -9.21
N ILE A 91 14.32 -20.11 -8.44
CA ILE A 91 12.87 -20.13 -8.28
C ILE A 91 12.29 -19.98 -9.68
N SER A 92 11.60 -21.00 -10.17
CA SER A 92 10.91 -20.88 -11.44
C SER A 92 9.81 -19.83 -11.27
N VAL A 93 9.63 -18.99 -12.27
CA VAL A 93 8.47 -18.08 -12.35
C VAL A 93 7.17 -18.87 -12.15
N ASP A 94 7.15 -20.12 -12.62
CA ASP A 94 6.03 -21.04 -12.44
C ASP A 94 5.78 -21.42 -10.97
N ASP A 95 6.82 -21.58 -10.15
CA ASP A 95 6.70 -21.92 -8.72
C ASP A 95 6.16 -20.74 -7.92
N PHE A 96 6.60 -19.53 -8.27
CA PHE A 96 6.11 -18.29 -7.67
C PHE A 96 4.65 -18.00 -8.07
N ILE A 97 4.29 -18.19 -9.35
CA ILE A 97 2.91 -18.09 -9.81
C ILE A 97 2.03 -19.15 -9.13
N ALA A 98 2.54 -20.38 -8.95
CA ALA A 98 1.84 -21.43 -8.23
C ALA A 98 1.58 -21.04 -6.77
N LEU A 99 2.55 -20.43 -6.08
CA LEU A 99 2.37 -19.91 -4.73
C LEU A 99 1.31 -18.81 -4.67
N CYS A 100 1.36 -17.83 -5.57
CA CYS A 100 0.36 -16.76 -5.65
C CYS A 100 -1.06 -17.31 -5.87
N LYS A 101 -1.19 -18.31 -6.76
CA LYS A 101 -2.47 -18.97 -7.02
C LYS A 101 -3.03 -19.66 -5.77
N HIS A 102 -2.18 -20.34 -5.01
CA HIS A 102 -2.60 -21.03 -3.79
C HIS A 102 -2.97 -20.04 -2.67
N LEU A 103 -2.29 -18.90 -2.58
CA LEU A 103 -2.71 -17.80 -1.69
C LEU A 103 -4.06 -17.23 -2.09
N GLY A 104 -4.34 -17.08 -3.40
CA GLY A 104 -5.66 -16.73 -3.90
C GLY A 104 -6.75 -17.76 -3.52
N HIS A 105 -6.41 -19.05 -3.47
CA HIS A 105 -7.34 -20.07 -2.99
C HIS A 105 -7.64 -19.96 -1.50
N ILE A 106 -6.65 -19.62 -0.67
CA ILE A 106 -6.84 -19.32 0.76
C ILE A 106 -7.80 -18.14 0.93
N HIS A 107 -7.57 -17.07 0.18
CA HIS A 107 -8.40 -15.87 0.19
C HIS A 107 -9.87 -16.15 -0.19
N GLY A 108 -10.08 -16.92 -1.26
CA GLY A 108 -11.42 -17.35 -1.66
C GLY A 108 -12.08 -18.27 -0.63
N ALA A 109 -11.31 -19.14 0.04
CA ALA A 109 -11.83 -19.99 1.11
C ALA A 109 -12.25 -19.17 2.33
N LEU A 110 -11.42 -18.22 2.76
CA LEU A 110 -11.71 -17.30 3.86
C LEU A 110 -12.99 -16.51 3.59
N THR A 111 -13.11 -15.93 2.39
CA THR A 111 -14.30 -15.16 1.99
C THR A 111 -15.58 -15.99 2.02
N ARG A 112 -15.52 -17.25 1.57
CA ARG A 112 -16.68 -18.18 1.63
C ARG A 112 -17.00 -18.62 3.05
N SER A 113 -15.99 -18.80 3.89
CA SER A 113 -16.13 -19.34 5.24
C SER A 113 -16.57 -18.31 6.28
N THR A 114 -16.18 -17.04 6.14
CA THR A 114 -16.52 -15.98 7.11
C THR A 114 -17.53 -14.98 6.57
N GLY A 115 -17.79 -14.97 5.26
CA GLY A 115 -18.67 -13.98 4.62
C GLY A 115 -18.08 -12.57 4.56
N VAL A 116 -16.86 -12.37 5.05
CA VAL A 116 -16.11 -11.11 4.95
C VAL A 116 -15.28 -11.15 3.69
N SER A 117 -15.41 -10.13 2.83
CA SER A 117 -14.50 -9.99 1.70
C SER A 117 -13.12 -9.58 2.25
N PHE A 118 -12.14 -10.46 2.10
CA PHE A 118 -10.75 -10.16 2.45
C PHE A 118 -10.05 -9.37 1.33
N GLU A 119 -10.78 -8.89 0.32
CA GLU A 119 -10.25 -8.13 -0.81
C GLU A 119 -9.44 -6.92 -0.32
N GLU A 120 -8.13 -6.94 -0.54
CA GLU A 120 -7.55 -5.83 -1.30
C GLU A 120 -8.25 -5.85 -2.65
N LYS A 121 -8.90 -4.74 -3.05
CA LYS A 121 -9.64 -4.60 -4.32
C LYS A 121 -9.02 -5.45 -5.42
N HIS A 122 -9.62 -6.61 -5.67
CA HIS A 122 -9.25 -7.49 -6.76
C HIS A 122 -10.47 -7.64 -7.64
N VAL A 123 -10.26 -7.25 -8.90
CA VAL A 123 -11.24 -7.24 -9.97
C VAL A 123 -11.93 -8.61 -10.06
N PRO A 124 -13.27 -8.66 -10.17
CA PRO A 124 -13.99 -9.92 -10.23
C PRO A 124 -13.49 -10.75 -11.41
N ALA A 125 -13.23 -12.03 -11.13
CA ALA A 125 -13.01 -13.04 -12.15
C ALA A 125 -14.25 -13.12 -13.05
N PHE A 126 -14.20 -12.44 -14.19
CA PHE A 126 -15.12 -12.66 -15.30
C PHE A 126 -14.35 -12.78 -16.60
N ALA A 127 -14.61 -13.93 -17.24
CA ALA A 127 -14.36 -14.26 -18.63
C ALA A 127 -12.90 -14.29 -19.11
N GLN A 128 -12.50 -15.47 -19.60
CA GLN A 128 -11.60 -15.56 -20.73
C GLN A 128 -12.23 -14.79 -21.90
N ASP A 129 -12.01 -13.49 -21.98
CA ASP A 129 -12.12 -12.75 -23.22
C ASP A 129 -10.72 -12.27 -23.59
N SER A 130 -10.42 -12.40 -24.87
CA SER A 130 -9.15 -12.07 -25.53
C SER A 130 -8.48 -10.84 -24.92
N SER A 131 -7.54 -11.06 -23.99
CA SER A 131 -6.71 -9.99 -23.45
C SER A 131 -5.88 -9.41 -24.59
N THR A 132 -6.16 -8.16 -24.95
CA THR A 132 -5.35 -7.39 -25.88
C THR A 132 -3.93 -7.32 -25.32
N LYS A 133 -2.96 -7.89 -26.05
CA LYS A 133 -1.55 -7.87 -25.69
C LYS A 133 -0.84 -6.79 -26.49
N ILE A 134 0.04 -6.05 -25.84
CA ILE A 134 0.96 -5.10 -26.49
C ILE A 134 2.39 -5.60 -26.31
N PRO A 135 3.26 -5.62 -27.35
CA PRO A 135 4.67 -5.92 -27.16
C PRO A 135 5.30 -4.97 -26.14
N THR A 136 6.02 -5.50 -25.15
CA THR A 136 6.62 -4.71 -24.06
C THR A 136 7.55 -3.62 -24.59
N LYS A 137 8.24 -3.88 -25.71
CA LYS A 137 9.10 -2.90 -26.40
C LYS A 137 8.32 -1.72 -26.97
N ASP A 138 7.17 -1.99 -27.59
CA ASP A 138 6.31 -0.96 -28.18
C ASP A 138 5.71 -0.09 -27.06
N PHE A 139 5.27 -0.73 -25.99
CA PHE A 139 4.80 -0.03 -24.80
C PHE A 139 5.88 0.88 -24.19
N LEU A 140 7.13 0.40 -24.09
CA LEU A 140 8.26 1.19 -23.61
C LEU A 140 8.54 2.42 -24.49
N ILE A 141 8.43 2.27 -25.82
CA ILE A 141 8.60 3.39 -26.76
C ILE A 141 7.51 4.44 -26.51
N LEU A 142 6.24 4.02 -26.42
CA LEU A 142 5.12 4.92 -26.13
C LEU A 142 5.33 5.70 -24.83
N LEU A 143 5.78 5.02 -23.76
CA LEU A 143 6.05 5.67 -22.47
C LEU A 143 7.21 6.68 -22.54
N ARG A 144 8.28 6.36 -23.29
CA ARG A 144 9.43 7.27 -23.47
C ARG A 144 9.05 8.50 -24.31
N ASP A 145 8.20 8.33 -25.31
CA ASP A 145 7.66 9.44 -26.10
C ASP A 145 6.81 10.37 -25.24
N LEU A 146 5.91 9.80 -24.42
CA LEU A 146 5.12 10.56 -23.44
C LEU A 146 5.99 11.28 -22.41
N HIS A 147 7.06 10.62 -21.94
CA HIS A 147 8.00 11.24 -21.01
C HIS A 147 8.71 12.45 -21.63
N THR A 148 9.20 12.31 -22.87
CA THR A 148 9.91 13.37 -23.59
C THR A 148 9.02 14.58 -23.86
N GLN A 149 7.74 14.36 -24.21
CA GLN A 149 6.77 15.44 -24.43
C GLN A 149 6.53 16.27 -23.15
N ARG A 150 6.71 15.68 -21.97
CA ARG A 150 6.33 16.28 -20.69
C ARG A 150 7.45 16.98 -19.93
N GLN A 151 8.72 16.74 -20.29
CA GLN A 151 9.88 17.35 -19.63
C GLN A 151 9.90 18.89 -19.67
N THR A 152 9.07 19.51 -20.53
CA THR A 152 8.93 20.97 -20.63
C THR A 152 7.96 21.57 -19.59
N ALA A 153 7.12 20.76 -18.94
CA ALA A 153 6.14 21.19 -17.94
C ALA A 153 6.66 20.87 -16.52
N ASN A 154 7.64 21.65 -16.07
CA ASN A 154 8.33 21.42 -14.80
C ASN A 154 7.53 21.95 -13.59
N ARG A 155 6.46 21.25 -13.20
CA ARG A 155 5.81 21.40 -11.87
C ARG A 155 5.27 20.04 -11.40
N PHE A 156 5.56 19.71 -10.14
CA PHE A 156 5.04 18.59 -9.33
C PHE A 156 4.55 17.38 -10.12
N GLN A 157 5.49 16.53 -10.55
CA GLN A 157 5.18 15.33 -11.33
C GLN A 157 4.86 14.15 -10.42
N ARG A 158 3.83 13.39 -10.79
CA ARG A 158 3.46 12.14 -10.12
C ARG A 158 4.52 11.05 -10.38
N ASN A 159 5.25 11.17 -11.49
CA ASN A 159 6.25 10.22 -11.97
C ASN A 159 5.65 8.84 -12.29
N LEU A 160 4.37 8.78 -12.67
CA LEU A 160 3.70 7.55 -13.04
C LEU A 160 4.32 6.98 -14.33
N ILE A 161 4.54 7.83 -15.34
CA ILE A 161 5.20 7.41 -16.59
C ILE A 161 6.58 6.83 -16.30
N GLN A 162 7.38 7.48 -15.45
CA GLN A 162 8.72 6.99 -15.10
C GLN A 162 8.67 5.66 -14.33
N THR A 163 7.68 5.50 -13.44
CA THR A 163 7.44 4.24 -12.73
C THR A 163 7.10 3.12 -13.72
N MET A 164 6.22 3.38 -14.68
CA MET A 164 5.85 2.39 -15.70
C MET A 164 7.00 2.09 -16.67
N VAL A 165 7.86 3.06 -16.99
CA VAL A 165 9.09 2.83 -17.76
C VAL A 165 10.00 1.85 -17.02
N ALA A 166 10.28 2.09 -15.75
CA ALA A 166 11.12 1.21 -14.95
C ALA A 166 10.53 -0.21 -14.83
N GLN A 167 9.20 -0.32 -14.68
CA GLN A 167 8.51 -1.61 -14.68
C GLN A 167 8.61 -2.32 -16.03
N ALA A 168 8.39 -1.62 -17.15
CA ALA A 168 8.49 -2.19 -18.49
C ALA A 168 9.93 -2.63 -18.84
N GLU A 169 10.95 -1.89 -18.39
CA GLU A 169 12.36 -2.29 -18.50
C GLU A 169 12.62 -3.57 -17.71
N GLY A 170 12.14 -3.65 -16.46
CA GLY A 170 12.25 -4.86 -15.64
C GLY A 170 11.54 -6.08 -16.26
N LEU A 171 10.42 -5.88 -16.97
CA LEU A 171 9.75 -6.94 -17.72
C LEU A 171 10.60 -7.44 -18.91
N LEU A 172 11.26 -6.54 -19.64
CA LEU A 172 12.18 -6.92 -20.72
C LEU A 172 13.41 -7.68 -20.22
N ASP A 173 13.98 -7.27 -19.08
CA ASP A 173 15.10 -7.96 -18.44
C ASP A 173 14.72 -9.39 -18.03
N ARG A 174 13.46 -9.59 -17.65
CA ARG A 174 12.84 -10.89 -17.35
C ARG A 174 12.36 -11.65 -18.58
N LYS A 175 12.64 -11.16 -19.79
CA LYS A 175 12.23 -11.73 -21.09
C LYS A 175 10.71 -11.83 -21.29
N VAL A 176 9.93 -10.97 -20.64
CA VAL A 176 8.50 -10.84 -20.89
C VAL A 176 8.27 -9.98 -22.12
N GLU A 177 7.95 -10.62 -23.24
CA GLU A 177 7.84 -9.96 -24.54
C GLU A 177 6.52 -9.20 -24.74
N GLN A 178 5.49 -9.52 -23.95
CA GLN A 178 4.15 -8.96 -24.10
C GLN A 178 3.56 -8.52 -22.76
N CYS A 179 2.96 -7.34 -22.74
CA CYS A 179 2.20 -6.80 -21.64
C CYS A 179 0.69 -7.00 -21.89
N ASP A 180 -0.04 -7.32 -20.83
CA ASP A 180 -1.49 -7.34 -20.85
C ASP A 180 -2.05 -5.93 -20.70
N VAL A 181 -2.85 -5.47 -21.66
CA VAL A 181 -3.51 -4.17 -21.59
C VAL A 181 -4.48 -4.10 -20.41
N ALA A 182 -5.14 -5.22 -20.06
CA ALA A 182 -6.02 -5.27 -18.89
C ALA A 182 -5.25 -5.04 -17.58
N SER A 183 -4.07 -5.64 -17.43
CA SER A 183 -3.21 -5.41 -16.25
C SER A 183 -2.69 -3.98 -16.18
N ILE A 184 -2.43 -3.36 -17.34
CA ILE A 184 -2.07 -1.94 -17.40
C ILE A 184 -3.25 -1.08 -16.93
N HIS A 185 -4.46 -1.32 -17.42
CA HIS A 185 -5.65 -0.58 -16.96
C HIS A 185 -5.87 -0.73 -15.46
N GLU A 186 -5.79 -1.95 -14.94
CA GLU A 186 -5.95 -2.22 -13.51
C GLU A 186 -4.91 -1.47 -12.67
N PHE A 187 -3.66 -1.40 -13.12
CA PHE A 187 -2.62 -0.60 -12.47
C PHE A 187 -2.96 0.90 -12.48
N LEU A 188 -3.45 1.43 -13.61
CA LEU A 188 -3.84 2.84 -13.71
C LEU A 188 -5.04 3.17 -12.80
N ASP A 189 -6.00 2.27 -12.69
CA ASP A 189 -7.16 2.42 -11.81
C ASP A 189 -6.73 2.39 -10.34
N ARG A 190 -5.91 1.42 -9.93
CA ARG A 190 -5.33 1.41 -8.57
C ARG A 190 -4.53 2.67 -8.27
N SER A 191 -3.76 3.18 -9.24
CA SER A 191 -3.05 4.45 -9.09
C SER A 191 -4.01 5.63 -8.90
N ALA A 192 -5.14 5.68 -9.64
CA ALA A 192 -6.13 6.74 -9.51
C ALA A 192 -6.80 6.71 -8.13
N GLU A 193 -7.16 5.52 -7.66
CA GLU A 193 -7.77 5.32 -6.35
C GLU A 193 -6.81 5.67 -5.21
N GLY A 194 -5.55 5.25 -5.31
CA GLY A 194 -4.51 5.60 -4.34
C GLY A 194 -4.29 7.11 -4.25
N ASP A 195 -4.10 7.79 -5.39
CA ASP A 195 -3.90 9.23 -5.43
C ASP A 195 -5.11 9.99 -4.83
N GLN A 196 -6.34 9.56 -5.14
CA GLN A 196 -7.56 10.17 -4.60
C GLN A 196 -7.75 9.88 -3.11
N GLY A 197 -7.45 8.66 -2.67
CA GLY A 197 -7.48 8.26 -1.26
C GLY A 197 -6.51 9.10 -0.43
N PHE A 198 -5.27 9.25 -0.89
CA PHE A 198 -4.27 10.10 -0.26
C PHE A 198 -4.74 11.56 -0.18
N LEU A 199 -5.27 12.11 -1.27
CA LEU A 199 -5.77 13.49 -1.29
C LEU A 199 -6.91 13.71 -0.27
N ASN A 200 -7.82 12.75 -0.15
CA ASN A 200 -8.91 12.81 0.82
C ASN A 200 -8.40 12.79 2.26
N VAL A 201 -7.44 11.92 2.56
CA VAL A 201 -6.79 11.82 3.88
C VAL A 201 -6.11 13.14 4.25
N VAL A 202 -5.34 13.73 3.33
CA VAL A 202 -4.67 15.02 3.56
C VAL A 202 -5.68 16.14 3.77
N ARG A 203 -6.74 16.22 2.94
CA ARG A 203 -7.81 17.23 3.07
C ARG A 203 -8.52 17.19 4.42
N GLN A 204 -8.72 15.99 4.96
CA GLN A 204 -9.34 15.81 6.27
C GLN A 204 -8.39 16.18 7.43
N ALA A 205 -7.10 15.88 7.29
CA ALA A 205 -6.11 16.10 8.35
C ALA A 205 -5.60 17.54 8.45
N VAL A 206 -5.45 18.26 7.33
CA VAL A 206 -4.87 19.62 7.30
C VAL A 206 -5.60 20.62 8.22
N PRO A 207 -6.95 20.69 8.26
CA PRO A 207 -7.66 21.59 9.17
C PRO A 207 -7.39 21.30 10.65
N GLN A 208 -7.31 20.02 11.01
CA GLN A 208 -7.03 19.58 12.37
C GLN A 208 -5.59 19.96 12.77
N LEU A 209 -4.62 19.66 11.91
CA LEU A 209 -3.22 20.04 12.13
C LEU A 209 -3.03 21.55 12.26
N ARG A 210 -3.74 22.34 11.44
CA ARG A 210 -3.72 23.81 11.54
C ARG A 210 -4.21 24.30 12.90
N THR A 211 -5.28 23.68 13.41
CA THR A 211 -5.84 23.99 14.73
C THR A 211 -4.88 23.62 15.85
N ILE A 212 -4.28 22.42 15.79
CA ILE A 212 -3.28 21.96 16.77
C ILE A 212 -2.08 22.93 16.81
N LEU A 213 -1.52 23.28 15.65
CA LEU A 213 -0.41 24.24 15.56
C LEU A 213 -0.78 25.62 16.12
N GLN A 214 -2.03 26.07 15.92
CA GLN A 214 -2.51 27.33 16.48
C GLN A 214 -2.65 27.28 18.00
N THR A 215 -3.18 26.19 18.54
CA THR A 215 -3.30 25.98 19.99
C THR A 215 -1.93 25.93 20.65
N LEU A 216 -0.97 25.19 20.07
CA LEU A 216 0.41 25.12 20.56
C LEU A 216 1.10 26.49 20.56
N LYS A 217 0.83 27.31 19.54
CA LYS A 217 1.32 28.70 19.49
C LYS A 217 0.75 29.53 20.64
N ASN A 218 -0.55 29.41 20.92
CA ASN A 218 -1.26 30.20 21.94
C ASN A 218 -0.95 29.77 23.38
N ASP A 219 -0.89 28.46 23.66
CA ASP A 219 -0.60 27.91 25.00
C ASP A 219 0.80 28.27 25.49
N ARG A 220 1.75 28.52 24.58
CA ARG A 220 3.09 29.00 24.96
C ARG A 220 3.17 30.50 25.21
N VAL A 221 2.20 31.28 24.73
CA VAL A 221 2.08 32.72 25.03
C VAL A 221 1.46 32.93 26.42
N VAL A 222 0.59 32.01 26.87
CA VAL A 222 -0.13 32.07 28.14
C VAL A 222 0.31 30.88 29.00
N GLN A 223 1.37 31.06 29.81
CA GLN A 223 2.05 30.00 30.60
C GLN A 223 1.21 29.23 31.65
N ASN A 224 -0.09 28.98 31.47
CA ASN A 224 -0.99 28.46 32.51
C ASN A 224 -1.95 27.32 32.07
N SER A 225 -1.71 26.63 30.95
CA SER A 225 -2.59 25.53 30.50
C SER A 225 -1.93 24.14 30.61
N PRO A 226 -2.70 23.08 30.88
CA PRO A 226 -2.19 21.72 30.99
C PRO A 226 -1.60 21.27 29.65
N SER A 227 -0.47 20.56 29.73
CA SER A 227 0.25 19.99 28.59
C SER A 227 -0.71 19.32 27.60
N LEU A 228 -0.86 19.91 26.41
CA LEU A 228 -1.61 19.32 25.30
C LEU A 228 -1.03 17.93 25.00
N ASP A 229 -1.87 16.89 24.97
CA ASP A 229 -1.43 15.55 24.56
C ASP A 229 -1.11 15.56 23.06
N LEU A 230 0.18 15.65 22.75
CA LEU A 230 0.72 15.72 21.40
C LEU A 230 0.90 14.34 20.76
N GLN A 231 0.62 13.26 21.49
CA GLN A 231 0.82 11.91 20.99
C GLN A 231 -0.13 11.59 19.82
N ASN A 232 -1.40 11.95 19.94
CA ASN A 232 -2.39 11.76 18.88
C ASN A 232 -2.10 12.57 17.59
N PRO A 233 -1.71 13.87 17.67
CA PRO A 233 -1.21 14.61 16.50
C PRO A 233 0.03 13.99 15.84
N ILE A 234 0.98 13.47 16.63
CA ILE A 234 2.19 12.82 16.11
C ILE A 234 1.81 11.56 15.32
N GLU A 235 0.94 10.73 15.87
CA GLU A 235 0.42 9.53 15.20
C GLU A 235 -0.32 9.89 13.90
N HIS A 236 -1.15 10.93 13.91
CA HIS A 236 -1.82 11.43 12.70
C HIS A 236 -0.84 11.87 11.61
N VAL A 237 0.23 12.59 11.95
CA VAL A 237 1.25 12.98 10.95
C VAL A 237 2.03 11.76 10.44
N ALA A 238 2.27 10.75 11.29
CA ALA A 238 2.87 9.49 10.85
C ALA A 238 1.97 8.73 9.86
N GLN A 239 0.64 8.75 10.08
CA GLN A 239 -0.32 8.19 9.12
C GLN A 239 -0.30 8.94 7.78
N LEU A 240 -0.20 10.28 7.80
CA LEU A 240 -0.06 11.08 6.57
C LEU A 240 1.22 10.75 5.81
N TRP A 241 2.32 10.55 6.52
CA TRP A 241 3.57 10.13 5.93
C TRP A 241 3.46 8.74 5.28
N SER A 242 2.85 7.77 5.98
CA SER A 242 2.61 6.42 5.46
C SER A 242 1.71 6.45 4.21
N ALA A 243 0.63 7.22 4.24
CA ALA A 243 -0.25 7.41 3.09
C ALA A 243 0.49 8.04 1.89
N ALA A 244 1.35 9.03 2.14
CA ALA A 244 2.21 9.61 1.10
C ALA A 244 3.21 8.59 0.53
N GLN A 245 3.74 7.69 1.36
CA GLN A 245 4.65 6.62 0.94
C GLN A 245 3.97 5.61 0.02
N GLN A 246 2.75 5.17 0.36
CA GLN A 246 1.97 4.21 -0.45
C GLN A 246 1.76 4.70 -1.87
N VAL A 247 1.55 6.01 -2.04
CA VAL A 247 1.41 6.65 -3.36
C VAL A 247 2.71 7.24 -3.87
N ASN A 248 3.86 7.00 -3.25
CA ASN A 248 5.15 7.54 -3.67
C ASN A 248 5.14 9.08 -3.91
N ALA A 249 4.41 9.83 -3.09
CA ALA A 249 4.38 11.30 -3.11
C ALA A 249 5.61 11.85 -2.38
N SER A 250 6.79 11.77 -3.01
CA SER A 250 8.08 12.02 -2.36
C SER A 250 8.18 13.40 -1.68
N ASN A 251 7.62 14.45 -2.28
CA ASN A 251 7.64 15.79 -1.68
C ASN A 251 6.77 15.86 -0.42
N ALA A 252 5.60 15.21 -0.42
CA ALA A 252 4.73 15.13 0.74
C ALA A 252 5.36 14.29 1.86
N MET A 253 6.05 13.19 1.52
CA MET A 253 6.80 12.38 2.49
C MET A 253 7.85 13.23 3.22
N VAL A 254 8.66 14.01 2.50
CA VAL A 254 9.69 14.86 3.11
C VAL A 254 9.05 15.89 4.06
N PHE A 255 7.94 16.51 3.63
CA PHE A 255 7.22 17.47 4.45
C PHE A 255 6.64 16.85 5.73
N PHE A 256 5.90 15.74 5.63
CA PHE A 256 5.29 15.10 6.81
C PHE A 256 6.32 14.51 7.75
N MET A 257 7.44 13.97 7.24
CA MET A 257 8.56 13.54 8.08
C MET A 257 9.14 14.73 8.88
N GLY A 258 9.34 15.88 8.21
CA GLY A 258 9.80 17.10 8.88
C GLY A 258 8.83 17.61 9.94
N LEU A 259 7.52 17.58 9.64
CA LEU A 259 6.47 17.97 10.58
C LEU A 259 6.40 17.02 11.79
N HIS A 260 6.53 15.72 11.56
CA HIS A 260 6.58 14.72 12.62
C HIS A 260 7.77 14.96 13.56
N SER A 261 8.98 15.11 12.99
CA SER A 261 10.18 15.43 13.78
C SER A 261 10.03 16.73 14.57
N PHE A 262 9.41 17.76 13.98
CA PHE A 262 9.12 19.01 14.67
C PHE A 262 8.21 18.79 15.88
N LEU A 263 7.09 18.09 15.71
CA LEU A 263 6.15 17.82 16.81
C LEU A 263 6.81 17.01 17.92
N VAL A 264 7.58 15.97 17.59
CA VAL A 264 8.35 15.18 18.57
C VAL A 264 9.31 16.06 19.38
N ILE A 265 10.05 16.96 18.72
CA ILE A 265 10.98 17.88 19.39
C ILE A 265 10.23 18.85 20.32
N VAL A 266 9.09 19.38 19.87
CA VAL A 266 8.25 20.29 20.67
C VAL A 266 7.72 19.59 21.92
N THR A 267 7.35 18.31 21.82
CA THR A 267 6.87 17.48 22.94
C THR A 267 7.99 17.11 23.91
N GLN A 268 9.17 16.70 23.42
CA GLN A 268 10.23 16.15 24.27
C GLN A 268 11.11 17.21 24.94
N HIS A 269 11.41 18.30 24.25
CA HIS A 269 12.45 19.22 24.72
C HIS A 269 11.93 20.50 25.36
N HIS A 270 10.60 20.70 25.44
CA HIS A 270 9.99 21.99 25.78
C HIS A 270 10.66 23.17 25.05
N ALA A 271 11.31 22.93 23.90
CA ALA A 271 12.23 23.87 23.28
C ALA A 271 11.51 25.21 23.04
N MET A 272 12.16 26.34 23.34
CA MET A 272 11.63 27.68 23.06
C MET A 272 11.54 27.91 21.54
N VAL A 273 10.58 27.25 20.91
CA VAL A 273 10.26 27.46 19.50
C VAL A 273 9.54 28.80 19.41
N ASN A 274 10.19 29.77 18.77
CA ASN A 274 9.62 31.10 18.54
C ASN A 274 8.32 30.98 17.72
N ALA A 275 7.32 31.82 18.03
CA ALA A 275 6.05 31.95 17.31
C ALA A 275 6.22 32.08 15.79
N THR A 276 7.32 32.67 15.33
CA THR A 276 7.66 32.78 13.89
C THR A 276 7.84 31.43 13.19
N HIS A 277 8.30 30.39 13.89
CA HIS A 277 8.43 29.04 13.30
C HIS A 277 7.07 28.37 13.12
N PHE A 278 6.13 28.59 14.04
CA PHE A 278 4.76 28.09 13.89
C PHE A 278 4.06 28.74 12.69
N ASP A 279 4.23 30.05 12.49
CA ASP A 279 3.69 30.75 11.32
C ASP A 279 4.29 30.23 10.01
N ALA A 280 5.60 29.97 9.99
CA ALA A 280 6.27 29.37 8.84
C ALA A 280 5.76 27.96 8.53
N ILE A 281 5.54 27.12 9.55
CA ILE A 281 5.01 25.75 9.39
C ILE A 281 3.56 25.79 8.92
N GLN A 282 2.71 26.67 9.47
CA GLN A 282 1.32 26.83 9.02
C GLN A 282 1.25 27.30 7.56
N SER A 283 2.10 28.26 7.17
CA SER A 283 2.22 28.70 5.78
C SER A 283 2.69 27.56 4.87
N ARG A 284 3.67 26.78 5.31
CA ARG A 284 4.20 25.64 4.54
C ARG A 284 3.20 24.49 4.42
N LEU A 285 2.39 24.25 5.44
CA LEU A 285 1.28 23.28 5.40
C LEU A 285 0.24 23.67 4.35
N GLY A 286 -0.07 24.97 4.22
CA GLY A 286 -0.95 25.48 3.16
C GLY A 286 -0.36 25.28 1.76
N GLN A 287 0.90 25.68 1.56
CA GLN A 287 1.60 25.48 0.29
C GLN A 287 1.68 24.00 -0.09
N ASN A 288 2.02 23.13 0.87
CA ASN A 288 2.13 21.69 0.60
C ASN A 288 0.79 21.07 0.19
N MET A 289 -0.33 21.58 0.71
CA MET A 289 -1.65 21.15 0.28
C MET A 289 -1.91 21.48 -1.20
N GLU A 290 -1.59 22.71 -1.63
CA GLU A 290 -1.70 23.12 -3.05
C GLU A 290 -0.78 22.27 -3.94
N GLU A 291 0.44 22.01 -3.50
CA GLU A 291 1.40 21.14 -4.20
C GLU A 291 0.89 19.69 -4.34
N ILE A 292 0.20 19.15 -3.32
CA ILE A 292 -0.40 17.81 -3.36
C ILE A 292 -1.59 17.76 -4.33
N GLU A 293 -2.40 18.83 -4.41
CA GLU A 293 -3.48 18.93 -5.39
C GLU A 293 -2.95 19.00 -6.82
N GLU A 294 -1.91 19.82 -7.07
CA GLU A 294 -1.22 19.88 -8.36
C GLU A 294 -0.61 18.52 -8.74
N TRP A 295 0.00 17.82 -7.77
CA TRP A 295 0.55 16.48 -7.96
C TRP A 295 -0.52 15.45 -8.37
N ALA A 296 -1.67 15.47 -7.71
CA ALA A 296 -2.78 14.55 -8.02
C ALA A 296 -3.36 14.82 -9.42
N GLU A 297 -3.50 16.10 -9.78
CA GLU A 297 -3.95 16.50 -11.12
C GLU A 297 -2.92 16.14 -12.19
N SER A 298 -1.62 16.30 -11.91
CA SER A 298 -0.57 15.79 -12.80
C SER A 298 -0.73 14.28 -13.00
N GLY A 299 -0.93 13.52 -11.93
CA GLY A 299 -1.22 12.08 -11.95
C GLY A 299 -2.37 11.71 -12.89
N ARG A 300 -3.50 12.43 -12.75
CA ARG A 300 -4.68 12.26 -13.61
C ARG A 300 -4.33 12.49 -15.09
N MET A 301 -3.58 13.56 -15.40
CA MET A 301 -3.14 13.83 -16.76
C MET A 301 -2.18 12.76 -17.30
N GLU A 302 -1.29 12.18 -16.47
CA GLU A 302 -0.42 11.07 -16.91
C GLU A 302 -1.26 9.83 -17.27
N ARG A 303 -2.22 9.46 -16.41
CA ARG A 303 -3.10 8.32 -16.66
C ARG A 303 -3.89 8.46 -17.96
N VAL A 304 -4.49 9.63 -18.19
CA VAL A 304 -5.23 9.90 -19.44
C VAL A 304 -4.30 9.80 -20.66
N ALA A 305 -3.09 10.36 -20.58
CA ALA A 305 -2.12 10.28 -21.67
C ALA A 305 -1.72 8.83 -21.97
N ILE A 306 -1.51 8.00 -20.94
CA ILE A 306 -1.21 6.57 -21.08
C ILE A 306 -2.41 5.83 -21.68
N GLN A 307 -3.62 6.06 -21.20
CA GLN A 307 -4.84 5.43 -21.73
C GLN A 307 -5.06 5.73 -23.22
N ASN A 308 -4.73 6.95 -23.67
CA ASN A 308 -4.90 7.36 -25.07
C ASN A 308 -3.90 6.70 -26.04
N VAL A 309 -2.77 6.18 -25.54
CA VAL A 309 -1.77 5.51 -26.39
C VAL A 309 -1.88 3.98 -26.35
N LEU A 310 -2.70 3.42 -25.45
CA LEU A 310 -2.93 1.99 -25.38
C LEU A 310 -3.87 1.51 -26.51
N PRO A 311 -3.66 0.31 -27.06
CA PRO A 311 -4.56 -0.27 -28.04
C PRO A 311 -5.90 -0.64 -27.38
N HIS A 312 -7.00 -0.31 -28.07
CA HIS A 312 -8.37 -0.63 -27.68
C HIS A 312 -8.79 -2.02 -28.14
#